data_AF-A0A814KGD5-F1
#
_entry.id   AF-A0A814KGD5-F1
#
_cell.length_a   1.000
_cell.length_b   1.000
_cell.length_c   1.000
_cell.angle_alpha   90.00
_cell.angle_beta   90.00
_cell.angle_gamma   90.00
#
_symmetry.space_group_name_H-M   'P 1'
#
loop_
_entity.id
_entity.type
_entity.pdbx_description
1 polymer ?
#
loop_
_entity_poly.entity_id
_entity_poly.type
_entity_poly.pdbx_seq_one_letter_code
_entity_poly.pdbx_strand_id
1 'polypeptide(L)'
;MAFTRSGRFMDNCSTTRQQYNWNPISGYKDRALKSLKEAVASITPFVDKVMQYAEDAKQKCNRNTKLTINESAAIYLYTMPNTSFYEKLNEALRIEDPLALAPWFDFLKLFITALGKLPELPSRSTTVWRGVAQISCSDFRDKDMFTWWSVNSCSLDTNVAAMFSCEKGTLFCIHTINGKDISDYSSANKGEVGEKEIVLMPGTRLRVKSNTFGINDFRVVHLEECTPIPEGKHVMISYDSNSQEIVSKIYHYLQLEHIPLWLNKQKETTNDLKKSLAEGVEKASVVCCFVTPNYEKSDFCQLELQYAQKRQKRIIPCMLTDINVSKPSNWLEPIIKNVESIDFRNVSESSSMQTKVWELIDRIEDQPPTPQYTPSQVVDRLNYLFELIKYGYKQNSRIERFMNPVKSFPIDQSYINLAIVETIDQHEKEKKLRDSQHNDAIMEAFENIHGTKTPIDVKDIFKTCKDQTRNVLVFGRAGIGKSRFCQYIAHQWATGMIWPEYDLIALIPLHSLTTDRYPILPAGINYSLIDVLRKECISFDQYLSEEDETQLQEQFHKSRILWLLDGYDEMVGYPLP
;
A
#
# COMPACT_ATOMS: atom_id res chain seq x y z
N MET A 1 28.63 -3.84 -46.10
CA MET A 1 29.40 -3.85 -44.83
C MET A 1 28.42 -4.13 -43.71
N ALA A 2 28.60 -5.28 -43.06
CA ALA A 2 27.78 -5.72 -41.94
C ALA A 2 28.03 -4.81 -40.73
N PHE A 3 27.01 -4.08 -40.29
CA PHE A 3 26.98 -3.51 -38.94
C PHE A 3 26.29 -4.53 -38.04
N THR A 4 27.12 -5.14 -37.21
CA THR A 4 26.77 -6.09 -36.15
C THR A 4 25.80 -5.44 -35.16
N ARG A 5 24.68 -6.14 -34.92
CA ARG A 5 23.79 -5.94 -33.78
C ARG A 5 24.50 -6.38 -32.49
N SER A 6 24.72 -5.46 -31.55
CA SER A 6 24.85 -5.77 -30.12
C SER A 6 24.44 -4.55 -29.28
N GLY A 7 23.76 -4.80 -28.16
CA GLY A 7 23.61 -3.84 -27.05
C GLY A 7 22.40 -2.89 -27.10
N ARG A 8 21.23 -3.36 -26.66
CA ARG A 8 20.24 -2.50 -25.98
C ARG A 8 19.87 -3.14 -24.64
N PHE A 9 20.84 -3.19 -23.72
CA PHE A 9 20.66 -3.32 -22.27
C PHE A 9 21.98 -2.89 -21.61
N MET A 10 21.91 -1.82 -20.78
CA MET A 10 22.97 -1.29 -19.88
C MET A 10 24.22 -0.72 -20.59
N ASP A 11 24.85 0.43 -20.26
CA ASP A 11 25.01 1.19 -19.03
C ASP A 11 25.33 2.67 -19.34
N ASN A 12 24.86 3.60 -18.49
CA ASN A 12 25.66 4.62 -17.78
C ASN A 12 24.78 5.80 -17.32
N CYS A 13 24.15 5.64 -16.15
CA CYS A 13 23.98 6.78 -15.26
C CYS A 13 24.31 6.32 -13.84
N SER A 14 25.60 6.33 -13.52
CA SER A 14 26.08 6.24 -12.16
C SER A 14 25.84 7.58 -11.46
N THR A 15 25.04 7.53 -10.39
CA THR A 15 24.94 8.42 -9.22
C THR A 15 23.56 9.05 -8.98
N THR A 16 22.62 8.28 -8.43
CA THR A 16 22.13 8.45 -7.05
C THR A 16 21.17 7.34 -6.68
N ARG A 17 21.44 6.69 -5.55
CA ARG A 17 20.54 5.73 -4.89
C ARG A 17 19.33 6.50 -4.36
N GLN A 18 18.19 6.42 -5.06
CA GLN A 18 16.80 6.56 -4.57
C GLN A 18 15.89 6.94 -5.75
N GLN A 19 15.31 5.97 -6.48
CA GLN A 19 14.06 6.16 -7.23
C GLN A 19 13.58 4.81 -7.80
N TYR A 20 12.98 3.99 -6.92
CA TYR A 20 12.26 2.78 -7.31
C TYR A 20 10.79 3.15 -7.56
N ASN A 21 10.51 3.67 -8.76
CA ASN A 21 9.20 3.86 -9.44
C ASN A 21 9.37 4.95 -10.53
N TRP A 22 10.19 4.70 -11.54
CA TRP A 22 10.44 5.70 -12.59
C TRP A 22 9.25 5.77 -13.55
N ASN A 23 8.49 6.87 -13.45
CA ASN A 23 7.49 7.26 -14.43
C ASN A 23 7.90 8.64 -14.98
N PRO A 24 8.37 8.74 -16.24
CA PRO A 24 8.93 9.95 -16.81
C PRO A 24 7.91 11.08 -16.93
N ILE A 25 6.60 10.78 -16.93
CA ILE A 25 5.54 11.80 -16.97
C ILE A 25 5.05 12.22 -15.58
N SER A 26 5.48 11.58 -14.49
CA SER A 26 4.97 11.82 -13.13
C SER A 26 4.89 13.31 -12.74
N GLY A 27 5.85 14.13 -13.17
CA GLY A 27 5.91 15.56 -12.89
C GLY A 27 4.73 16.40 -13.41
N TYR A 28 3.86 15.87 -14.29
CA TYR A 28 2.61 16.58 -14.65
C TYR A 28 1.64 16.65 -13.46
N LYS A 29 1.65 15.68 -12.55
CA LYS A 29 0.63 15.55 -11.49
C LYS A 29 0.67 16.73 -10.52
N ASP A 30 1.89 17.18 -10.21
CA ASP A 30 2.17 18.29 -9.30
C ASP A 30 1.87 19.66 -9.93
N ARG A 31 1.55 19.71 -11.23
CA ARG A 31 1.14 20.96 -11.88
C ARG A 31 -0.29 21.31 -11.51
N ALA A 32 -0.51 22.59 -11.25
CA ALA A 32 -1.86 23.16 -11.18
C ALA A 32 -2.53 23.08 -12.57
N LEU A 33 -3.85 22.91 -12.59
CA LEU A 33 -4.62 22.94 -13.83
C LEU A 33 -4.66 24.39 -14.35
N LYS A 34 -4.20 24.60 -15.60
CA LYS A 34 -4.08 25.93 -16.23
C LYS A 34 -4.98 26.05 -17.46
N SER A 35 -5.18 27.28 -17.95
CA SER A 35 -5.80 27.49 -19.27
C SER A 35 -4.90 26.96 -20.40
N LEU A 36 -5.47 26.68 -21.58
CA LEU A 36 -4.68 26.13 -22.69
C LEU A 36 -3.53 27.07 -23.09
N LYS A 37 -3.77 28.39 -23.08
CA LYS A 37 -2.76 29.41 -23.42
C LYS A 37 -1.57 29.38 -22.45
N GLU A 38 -1.83 29.22 -21.16
CA GLU A 38 -0.79 29.10 -20.14
C GLU A 38 -0.09 27.74 -20.22
N ALA A 39 -0.84 26.68 -20.51
CA ALA A 39 -0.31 25.32 -20.57
C ALA A 39 0.67 25.09 -21.72
N VAL A 40 0.56 25.85 -22.82
CA VAL A 40 1.48 25.76 -23.96
C VAL A 40 2.61 26.80 -23.95
N ALA A 41 2.65 27.71 -22.97
CA ALA A 41 3.63 28.79 -22.93
C ALA A 41 5.08 28.27 -22.94
N SER A 42 5.36 27.23 -22.15
CA SER A 42 6.66 26.57 -22.08
C SER A 42 7.01 25.72 -23.30
N ILE A 43 6.04 25.44 -24.18
CA ILE A 43 6.20 24.62 -25.41
C ILE A 43 6.65 25.48 -26.60
N THR A 44 6.54 26.81 -26.49
CA THR A 44 6.93 27.76 -27.55
C THR A 44 8.30 27.57 -28.18
N PRO A 45 9.36 27.08 -27.49
CA PRO A 45 10.65 26.79 -28.13
C PRO A 45 10.66 25.55 -29.02
N PHE A 46 9.66 24.66 -28.89
CA PHE A 46 9.62 23.35 -29.55
C PHE A 46 8.62 23.28 -30.69
N VAL A 47 7.56 24.10 -30.63
CA VAL A 47 6.49 24.14 -31.63
C VAL A 47 6.24 25.59 -32.03
N ASP A 48 6.63 25.93 -33.26
CA ASP A 48 6.40 27.25 -33.83
C ASP A 48 4.91 27.59 -33.84
N LYS A 49 4.56 28.85 -33.53
CA LYS A 49 3.18 29.35 -33.53
C LYS A 49 2.21 28.60 -32.61
N VAL A 50 2.69 27.82 -31.62
CA VAL A 50 1.83 27.05 -30.69
C VAL A 50 0.79 27.92 -29.98
N MET A 51 1.11 29.17 -29.67
CA MET A 51 0.16 30.12 -29.07
C MET A 51 -1.01 30.46 -29.99
N GLN A 52 -0.77 30.56 -31.30
CA GLN A 52 -1.82 30.76 -32.30
C GLN A 52 -2.65 29.49 -32.47
N TYR A 53 -2.01 28.31 -32.52
CA TYR A 53 -2.73 27.04 -32.61
C TYR A 53 -3.64 26.80 -31.39
N ALA A 54 -3.19 27.17 -30.19
CA ALA A 54 -4.01 27.11 -28.98
C ALA A 54 -5.25 28.01 -29.07
N GLU A 55 -5.14 29.20 -29.65
CA GLU A 55 -6.30 30.09 -29.85
C GLU A 55 -7.26 29.54 -30.91
N ASP A 56 -6.72 29.06 -32.04
CA ASP A 56 -7.51 28.39 -33.09
C ASP A 56 -8.26 27.17 -32.54
N ALA A 57 -7.60 26.38 -31.69
CA ALA A 57 -8.21 25.23 -31.03
C ALA A 57 -9.38 25.65 -30.12
N LYS A 58 -9.23 26.71 -29.30
CA LYS A 58 -10.31 27.23 -28.45
C LYS A 58 -11.52 27.75 -29.22
N GLN A 59 -11.29 28.27 -30.43
CA GLN A 59 -12.37 28.73 -31.30
C GLN A 59 -13.13 27.57 -31.94
N LYS A 60 -12.43 26.49 -32.30
CA LYS A 60 -12.97 25.38 -33.11
C LYS A 60 -13.36 24.13 -32.31
N CYS A 61 -12.95 24.03 -31.05
CA CYS A 61 -13.23 22.87 -30.22
C CYS A 61 -14.73 22.69 -29.97
N ASN A 62 -15.11 21.46 -29.60
CA ASN A 62 -16.48 21.15 -29.24
C ASN A 62 -16.88 21.88 -27.95
N ARG A 63 -18.06 22.51 -27.95
CA ARG A 63 -18.62 23.23 -26.80
C ARG A 63 -19.85 22.54 -26.21
N ASN A 64 -20.43 21.57 -26.91
CA ASN A 64 -21.60 20.82 -26.50
C ASN A 64 -21.14 19.57 -25.73
N THR A 65 -20.40 19.78 -24.65
CA THR A 65 -19.72 18.72 -23.89
C THR A 65 -19.68 19.07 -22.40
N LYS A 66 -19.39 18.07 -21.55
CA LYS A 66 -19.09 18.25 -20.13
C LYS A 66 -17.68 18.76 -19.88
N LEU A 67 -16.79 18.76 -20.88
CA LEU A 67 -15.45 19.31 -20.76
C LEU A 67 -15.48 20.84 -20.73
N THR A 68 -14.54 21.44 -20.00
CA THR A 68 -14.32 22.89 -20.12
C THR A 68 -13.77 23.24 -21.51
N ILE A 69 -13.88 24.51 -21.90
CA ILE A 69 -13.37 24.97 -23.19
C ILE A 69 -11.85 24.71 -23.34
N ASN A 70 -11.07 24.83 -22.27
CA ASN A 70 -9.63 24.58 -22.31
C ASN A 70 -9.33 23.09 -22.47
N GLU A 71 -10.10 22.22 -21.82
CA GLU A 71 -9.96 20.77 -21.91
C GLU A 71 -10.32 20.25 -23.31
N SER A 72 -11.47 20.66 -23.86
CA SER A 72 -11.84 20.30 -25.23
C SER A 72 -10.84 20.86 -26.25
N ALA A 73 -10.37 22.09 -26.07
CA ALA A 73 -9.37 22.68 -26.94
C ALA A 73 -8.01 22.00 -26.85
N ALA A 74 -7.62 21.43 -25.70
CA ALA A 74 -6.38 20.66 -25.59
C ALA A 74 -6.42 19.39 -26.45
N ILE A 75 -7.55 18.67 -26.45
CA ILE A 75 -7.76 17.50 -27.32
C ILE A 75 -7.78 17.90 -28.79
N TYR A 76 -8.47 19.01 -29.12
CA TYR A 76 -8.48 19.54 -30.47
C TYR A 76 -7.07 19.92 -30.95
N LEU A 77 -6.28 20.65 -30.13
CA LEU A 77 -4.91 21.04 -30.45
C LEU A 77 -4.01 19.83 -30.69
N TYR A 78 -4.12 18.79 -29.85
CA TYR A 78 -3.34 17.56 -30.01
C TYR A 78 -3.58 16.90 -31.39
N THR A 79 -4.79 17.00 -31.93
CA THR A 79 -5.18 16.36 -33.19
C THR A 79 -5.08 17.28 -34.41
N MET A 80 -4.57 18.51 -34.26
CA MET A 80 -4.49 19.47 -35.38
C MET A 80 -3.45 19.04 -36.43
N PRO A 81 -3.84 18.85 -37.71
CA PRO A 81 -2.89 18.50 -38.76
C PRO A 81 -1.96 19.68 -39.07
N ASN A 82 -0.76 19.38 -39.57
CA ASN A 82 0.22 20.36 -40.03
C ASN A 82 0.70 21.36 -38.96
N THR A 83 0.64 21.00 -37.67
CA THR A 83 1.11 21.84 -36.55
C THR A 83 2.40 21.36 -35.91
N SER A 84 2.87 20.15 -36.25
CA SER A 84 3.94 19.38 -35.56
C SER A 84 3.74 19.15 -34.05
N PHE A 85 2.63 19.61 -33.47
CA PHE A 85 2.40 19.58 -32.02
C PHE A 85 2.39 18.15 -31.46
N TYR A 86 1.57 17.27 -32.05
CA TYR A 86 1.48 15.86 -31.63
C TYR A 86 2.80 15.12 -31.86
N GLU A 87 3.48 15.41 -32.96
CA GLU A 87 4.77 14.78 -33.32
C GLU A 87 5.83 15.12 -32.29
N LYS A 88 5.94 16.40 -31.91
CA LYS A 88 6.91 16.90 -30.93
C LYS A 88 6.61 16.42 -29.51
N LEU A 89 5.34 16.38 -29.12
CA LEU A 89 4.94 15.79 -27.84
C LEU A 89 5.33 14.31 -27.77
N ASN A 90 4.97 13.54 -28.81
CA ASN A 90 5.26 12.10 -28.84
C ASN A 90 6.74 11.79 -29.07
N GLU A 91 7.52 12.70 -29.65
CA GLU A 91 8.99 12.66 -29.64
C GLU A 91 9.52 12.80 -28.22
N ALA A 92 9.12 13.83 -27.48
CA ALA A 92 9.55 14.06 -26.11
C ALA A 92 9.18 12.89 -25.17
N LEU A 93 7.97 12.35 -25.30
CA LEU A 93 7.51 11.20 -24.51
C LEU A 93 8.33 9.92 -24.74
N ARG A 94 8.84 9.72 -25.97
CA ARG A 94 9.67 8.55 -26.32
C ARG A 94 11.11 8.65 -25.82
N ILE A 95 11.58 9.83 -25.40
CA ILE A 95 12.92 10.02 -24.84
C ILE A 95 12.99 9.48 -23.40
N GLU A 96 11.86 9.45 -22.68
CA GLU A 96 11.76 8.97 -21.29
C GLU A 96 12.62 9.78 -20.29
N ASP A 97 12.93 11.03 -20.64
CA ASP A 97 13.66 11.97 -19.81
C ASP A 97 12.71 13.03 -19.21
N PRO A 98 12.53 13.06 -17.87
CA PRO A 98 11.72 14.07 -17.19
C PRO A 98 12.18 15.51 -17.46
N LEU A 99 13.46 15.74 -17.71
CA LEU A 99 13.97 17.08 -18.03
C LEU A 99 13.50 17.53 -19.42
N ALA A 100 13.57 16.62 -20.41
CA ALA A 100 13.02 16.87 -21.75
C ALA A 100 11.49 17.04 -21.74
N LEU A 101 10.80 16.37 -20.81
CA LEU A 101 9.34 16.45 -20.66
C LEU A 101 8.86 17.62 -19.80
N ALA A 102 9.72 18.23 -18.99
CA ALA A 102 9.36 19.32 -18.09
C ALA A 102 8.58 20.48 -18.75
N PRO A 103 8.91 20.92 -19.98
CA PRO A 103 8.15 21.95 -20.69
C PRO A 103 6.72 21.53 -21.07
N TRP A 104 6.45 20.23 -21.18
CA TRP A 104 5.17 19.66 -21.60
C TRP A 104 4.24 19.34 -20.42
N PHE A 105 4.72 19.36 -19.17
CA PHE A 105 3.94 18.94 -18.00
C PHE A 105 2.65 19.75 -17.78
N ASP A 106 2.64 21.05 -18.04
CA ASP A 106 1.42 21.86 -17.90
C ASP A 106 0.36 21.46 -18.96
N PHE A 107 0.79 21.21 -20.20
CA PHE A 107 -0.10 20.69 -21.25
C PHE A 107 -0.57 19.27 -20.94
N LEU A 108 0.33 18.38 -20.53
CA LEU A 108 -0.01 17.00 -20.14
C LEU A 108 -1.02 16.99 -18.99
N LYS A 109 -0.87 17.88 -17.99
CA LYS A 109 -1.86 18.03 -16.91
C LYS A 109 -3.24 18.36 -17.47
N LEU A 110 -3.35 19.35 -18.34
CA LEU A 110 -4.63 19.75 -18.94
C LEU A 110 -5.22 18.65 -19.83
N PHE A 111 -4.40 18.07 -20.71
CA PHE A 111 -4.81 17.04 -21.66
C PHE A 111 -5.24 15.74 -20.98
N ILE A 112 -4.45 15.21 -20.05
CA ILE A 112 -4.80 14.00 -19.29
C ILE A 112 -6.04 14.22 -18.43
N THR A 113 -6.20 15.41 -17.84
CA THR A 113 -7.42 15.76 -17.09
C THR A 113 -8.65 15.74 -18.00
N ALA A 114 -8.54 16.28 -19.22
CA ALA A 114 -9.61 16.26 -20.20
C ALA A 114 -10.00 14.81 -20.57
N LEU A 115 -9.00 13.98 -20.90
CA LEU A 115 -9.20 12.57 -21.26
C LEU A 115 -9.79 11.75 -20.11
N GLY A 116 -9.41 12.04 -18.86
CA GLY A 116 -9.94 11.39 -17.66
C GLY A 116 -11.43 11.64 -17.41
N LYS A 117 -12.00 12.72 -17.96
CA LYS A 117 -13.43 13.06 -17.86
C LYS A 117 -14.29 12.41 -18.95
N LEU A 118 -13.68 11.81 -19.96
CA LEU A 118 -14.41 11.12 -21.02
C LEU A 118 -14.95 9.77 -20.53
N PRO A 119 -16.12 9.34 -21.03
CA PRO A 119 -16.71 8.05 -20.66
C PRO A 119 -15.73 6.89 -20.88
N GLU A 120 -15.85 5.86 -20.04
CA GLU A 120 -15.17 4.60 -20.28
C GLU A 120 -15.77 3.88 -21.48
N LEU A 121 -14.94 3.17 -22.23
CA LEU A 121 -15.40 2.36 -23.35
C LEU A 121 -16.24 1.18 -22.83
N PRO A 122 -17.26 0.74 -23.60
CA PRO A 122 -18.13 -0.35 -23.18
C PRO A 122 -17.35 -1.68 -23.11
N SER A 123 -17.10 -2.13 -21.89
CA SER A 123 -16.45 -3.39 -21.49
C SER A 123 -14.93 -3.47 -21.75
N ARG A 124 -14.23 -4.32 -20.96
CA ARG A 124 -12.80 -4.67 -21.05
C ARG A 124 -12.37 -5.34 -22.38
N SER A 125 -13.13 -5.16 -23.45
CA SER A 125 -13.03 -5.92 -24.70
C SER A 125 -13.05 -5.05 -25.95
N THR A 126 -12.79 -3.74 -25.84
CA THR A 126 -12.72 -2.90 -27.04
C THR A 126 -11.42 -3.16 -27.78
N THR A 127 -11.52 -3.65 -29.01
CA THR A 127 -10.39 -3.83 -29.91
C THR A 127 -10.21 -2.57 -30.75
N VAL A 128 -9.00 -1.99 -30.69
CA VAL A 128 -8.60 -0.84 -31.51
C VAL A 128 -7.41 -1.20 -32.39
N TRP A 129 -7.28 -0.48 -33.50
CA TRP A 129 -6.29 -0.77 -34.54
C TRP A 129 -5.35 0.41 -34.76
N ARG A 130 -4.06 0.11 -34.96
CA ARG A 130 -3.03 1.12 -35.25
C ARG A 130 -2.04 0.60 -36.28
N GLY A 131 -1.95 1.27 -37.44
CA GLY A 131 -0.92 1.00 -38.44
C GLY A 131 0.34 1.83 -38.18
N VAL A 132 1.52 1.21 -38.32
CA VAL A 132 2.81 1.90 -38.19
C VAL A 132 3.79 1.46 -39.27
N ALA A 133 4.25 2.40 -40.10
CA ALA A 133 5.06 2.12 -41.29
C ALA A 133 6.50 1.61 -41.04
N GLN A 134 7.13 1.95 -39.92
CA GLN A 134 8.59 1.75 -39.71
C GLN A 134 8.96 0.73 -38.61
N ILE A 135 7.97 -0.01 -38.08
CA ILE A 135 8.22 -0.98 -37.02
C ILE A 135 8.12 -2.38 -37.60
N SER A 136 9.09 -3.25 -37.27
CA SER A 136 9.07 -4.66 -37.65
C SER A 136 8.37 -5.50 -36.60
N CYS A 137 7.47 -6.40 -37.02
CA CYS A 137 6.87 -7.39 -36.13
C CYS A 137 7.90 -8.31 -35.44
N SER A 138 9.09 -8.49 -36.01
CA SER A 138 10.15 -9.31 -35.40
C SER A 138 10.66 -8.79 -34.06
N ASP A 139 10.36 -7.53 -33.75
CA ASP A 139 10.78 -6.89 -32.50
C ASP A 139 9.83 -7.23 -31.35
N PHE A 140 8.73 -7.94 -31.62
CA PHE A 140 7.74 -8.37 -30.63
C PHE A 140 7.72 -9.89 -30.53
N ARG A 141 8.14 -10.42 -29.38
CA ARG A 141 8.09 -11.84 -29.04
C ARG A 141 6.85 -12.13 -28.20
N ASP A 142 6.46 -13.40 -28.20
CA ASP A 142 5.34 -13.86 -27.37
C ASP A 142 5.53 -13.44 -25.91
N LYS A 143 4.49 -12.85 -25.32
CA LYS A 143 4.47 -12.32 -23.95
C LYS A 143 5.40 -11.15 -23.66
N ASP A 144 6.04 -10.55 -24.66
CA ASP A 144 6.82 -9.32 -24.44
C ASP A 144 5.92 -8.23 -23.83
N MET A 145 6.50 -7.54 -22.84
CA MET A 145 5.88 -6.46 -22.11
C MET A 145 6.66 -5.17 -22.36
N PHE A 146 5.93 -4.10 -22.63
CA PHE A 146 6.53 -2.79 -22.82
C PHE A 146 5.53 -1.67 -22.50
N THR A 147 6.04 -0.46 -22.30
CA THR A 147 5.23 0.72 -22.04
C THR A 147 5.31 1.64 -23.25
N TRP A 148 4.16 2.03 -23.79
CA TRP A 148 4.07 3.12 -24.76
C TRP A 148 3.86 4.44 -24.03
N TRP A 149 4.96 5.17 -23.80
CA TRP A 149 4.92 6.50 -23.18
C TRP A 149 4.26 7.56 -24.04
N SER A 150 4.32 7.43 -25.36
CA SER A 150 3.63 8.34 -26.29
C SER A 150 2.11 8.18 -26.23
N VAL A 151 1.40 9.24 -26.60
CA VAL A 151 -0.04 9.19 -26.88
C VAL A 151 -0.25 8.46 -28.21
N ASN A 152 -1.05 7.41 -28.23
CA ASN A 152 -1.24 6.59 -29.43
C ASN A 152 -2.67 6.73 -29.97
N SER A 153 -2.80 7.39 -31.12
CA SER A 153 -4.06 7.43 -31.89
C SER A 153 -4.31 6.09 -32.58
N CYS A 154 -5.51 5.57 -32.40
CA CYS A 154 -6.01 4.30 -32.91
C CYS A 154 -7.39 4.53 -33.56
N SER A 155 -7.84 3.58 -34.37
CA SER A 155 -9.20 3.58 -34.93
C SER A 155 -9.95 2.30 -34.57
N LEU A 156 -11.27 2.40 -34.47
CA LEU A 156 -12.16 1.22 -34.45
C LEU A 156 -12.28 0.58 -35.84
N ASP A 157 -11.95 1.30 -36.91
CA ASP A 157 -11.98 0.81 -38.28
C ASP A 157 -10.60 0.29 -38.71
N THR A 158 -10.53 -1.02 -39.00
CA THR A 158 -9.33 -1.69 -39.49
C THR A 158 -8.80 -1.08 -40.78
N ASN A 159 -9.67 -0.63 -41.68
CA ASN A 159 -9.27 -0.08 -42.98
C ASN A 159 -8.60 1.28 -42.80
N VAL A 160 -9.15 2.12 -41.92
CA VAL A 160 -8.55 3.42 -41.56
C VAL A 160 -7.17 3.19 -40.95
N ALA A 161 -7.03 2.24 -40.02
CA ALA A 161 -5.74 1.93 -39.42
C ALA A 161 -4.73 1.34 -40.41
N ALA A 162 -5.16 0.47 -41.33
CA ALA A 162 -4.29 -0.17 -42.33
C ALA A 162 -3.69 0.81 -43.34
N MET A 163 -4.33 1.97 -43.58
CA MET A 163 -3.77 3.03 -44.42
C MET A 163 -2.43 3.57 -43.86
N PHE A 164 -2.21 3.46 -42.54
CA PHE A 164 -1.01 3.96 -41.88
C PHE A 164 0.13 2.93 -41.79
N SER A 165 -0.10 1.66 -42.12
CA SER A 165 0.94 0.63 -42.07
C SER A 165 1.87 0.61 -43.29
N CYS A 166 1.51 1.19 -44.45
CA CYS A 166 2.28 1.07 -45.71
C CYS A 166 2.55 -0.41 -46.10
N GLU A 167 3.25 -0.67 -47.22
CA GLU A 167 3.51 -2.04 -47.73
C GLU A 167 4.39 -2.92 -46.82
N LYS A 168 5.12 -2.35 -45.85
CA LYS A 168 6.08 -3.08 -44.98
C LYS A 168 5.88 -2.86 -43.48
N GLY A 169 4.87 -2.11 -43.06
CA GLY A 169 4.68 -1.80 -41.65
C GLY A 169 3.86 -2.83 -40.90
N THR A 170 3.67 -2.53 -39.62
CA THR A 170 2.98 -3.40 -38.66
C THR A 170 1.58 -2.86 -38.39
N LEU A 171 0.59 -3.75 -38.38
CA LEU A 171 -0.74 -3.47 -37.89
C LEU A 171 -0.88 -4.02 -36.47
N PHE A 172 -1.16 -3.15 -35.50
CA PHE A 172 -1.42 -3.56 -34.12
C PHE A 172 -2.91 -3.75 -33.91
N CYS A 173 -3.30 -4.93 -33.42
CA CYS A 173 -4.63 -5.24 -32.90
C CYS A 173 -4.54 -5.18 -31.38
N ILE A 174 -5.19 -4.19 -30.76
CA ILE A 174 -4.98 -3.86 -29.35
C ILE A 174 -6.30 -4.01 -28.60
N HIS A 175 -6.35 -4.90 -27.61
CA HIS A 175 -7.44 -4.93 -26.64
C HIS A 175 -7.17 -3.87 -25.57
N THR A 176 -7.91 -2.77 -25.59
CA THR A 176 -7.72 -1.65 -24.66
C THR A 176 -8.75 -1.66 -23.54
N ILE A 177 -8.30 -1.25 -22.34
CA ILE A 177 -9.11 -1.08 -21.14
C ILE A 177 -9.36 0.42 -20.88
N ASN A 178 -8.36 1.28 -21.10
CA ASN A 178 -8.44 2.72 -20.80
C ASN A 178 -8.45 3.63 -22.03
N GLY A 179 -8.65 3.07 -23.23
CA GLY A 179 -8.79 3.83 -24.46
C GLY A 179 -9.86 4.92 -24.33
N LYS A 180 -9.59 6.09 -24.91
CA LYS A 180 -10.47 7.26 -24.83
C LYS A 180 -10.99 7.62 -26.21
N ASP A 181 -12.31 7.56 -26.36
CA ASP A 181 -12.97 8.04 -27.58
C ASP A 181 -12.93 9.56 -27.63
N ILE A 182 -12.11 10.08 -28.54
CA ILE A 182 -11.94 11.53 -28.73
C ILE A 182 -12.62 12.01 -30.00
N SER A 183 -13.51 11.21 -30.59
CA SER A 183 -14.07 11.50 -31.91
C SER A 183 -14.75 12.86 -31.97
N ASP A 184 -15.58 13.17 -30.96
CA ASP A 184 -16.30 14.45 -30.89
C ASP A 184 -15.41 15.66 -30.57
N TYR A 185 -14.11 15.45 -30.33
CA TYR A 185 -13.17 16.47 -29.89
C TYR A 185 -11.98 16.63 -30.84
N SER A 186 -11.72 15.62 -31.67
CA SER A 186 -10.63 15.60 -32.64
C SER A 186 -10.86 16.60 -33.77
N SER A 187 -9.80 17.25 -34.22
CA SER A 187 -9.83 18.17 -35.36
C SER A 187 -10.04 17.44 -36.69
N ALA A 188 -9.78 16.12 -36.73
CA ALA A 188 -9.87 15.28 -37.91
C ALA A 188 -11.33 14.91 -38.29
N ASN A 189 -12.29 15.01 -37.36
CA ASN A 189 -13.68 14.55 -37.58
C ASN A 189 -14.61 15.52 -38.31
N LYS A 190 -14.11 16.18 -39.36
CA LYS A 190 -14.96 17.03 -40.22
C LYS A 190 -15.42 16.28 -41.48
N GLY A 191 -16.38 15.35 -41.32
CA GLY A 191 -17.06 14.64 -42.41
C GLY A 191 -18.06 13.58 -41.93
N GLU A 192 -18.98 13.13 -42.81
CA GLU A 192 -20.05 12.14 -42.50
C GLU A 192 -19.52 10.75 -42.12
N VAL A 193 -18.23 10.47 -42.34
CA VAL A 193 -17.54 9.21 -41.98
C VAL A 193 -16.31 9.58 -41.14
N GLY A 194 -16.52 10.04 -39.91
CA GLY A 194 -15.43 10.37 -38.98
C GLY A 194 -14.54 9.16 -38.66
N GLU A 195 -13.26 9.40 -38.38
CA GLU A 195 -12.21 8.38 -38.17
C GLU A 195 -12.40 7.53 -36.90
N LYS A 196 -13.43 7.84 -36.09
CA LYS A 196 -13.74 7.22 -34.79
C LYS A 196 -12.47 7.04 -33.94
N GLU A 197 -11.75 8.15 -33.75
CA GLU A 197 -10.41 8.16 -33.16
C GLU A 197 -10.47 7.80 -31.67
N ILE A 198 -9.79 6.71 -31.32
CA ILE A 198 -9.55 6.30 -29.94
C ILE A 198 -8.08 6.56 -29.61
N VAL A 199 -7.83 7.22 -28.48
CA VAL A 199 -6.46 7.45 -28.00
C VAL A 199 -6.15 6.55 -26.82
N LEU A 200 -5.00 5.87 -26.86
CA LEU A 200 -4.40 5.24 -25.68
C LEU A 200 -3.62 6.30 -24.89
N MET A 201 -3.79 6.26 -23.57
CA MET A 201 -3.16 7.20 -22.65
C MET A 201 -1.62 7.13 -22.73
N PRO A 202 -0.89 8.23 -22.46
CA PRO A 202 0.56 8.16 -22.34
C PRO A 202 0.94 7.26 -21.16
N GLY A 203 1.85 6.31 -21.39
CA GLY A 203 2.25 5.33 -20.40
C GLY A 203 1.39 4.06 -20.39
N THR A 204 0.62 3.79 -21.45
CA THR A 204 -0.13 2.53 -21.59
C THR A 204 0.84 1.33 -21.64
N ARG A 205 0.68 0.41 -20.69
CA ARG A 205 1.44 -0.85 -20.62
C ARG A 205 0.76 -1.91 -21.47
N LEU A 206 1.52 -2.57 -22.33
CA LEU A 206 1.00 -3.52 -23.33
C LEU A 206 1.74 -4.86 -23.23
N ARG A 207 1.00 -5.93 -23.51
CA ARG A 207 1.50 -7.31 -23.61
C ARG A 207 1.21 -7.91 -24.97
N VAL A 208 2.16 -8.65 -25.52
CA VAL A 208 1.93 -9.48 -26.71
C VAL A 208 1.15 -10.75 -26.34
N LYS A 209 -0.07 -10.92 -26.87
CA LYS A 209 -0.97 -12.06 -26.56
C LYS A 209 -0.67 -13.33 -27.37
N SER A 210 -0.19 -13.18 -28.61
CA SER A 210 0.02 -14.30 -29.51
C SER A 210 1.08 -13.99 -30.55
N ASN A 211 1.69 -15.05 -31.11
CA ASN A 211 2.63 -14.96 -32.22
C ASN A 211 2.05 -14.14 -33.38
N THR A 212 2.89 -13.28 -33.93
CA THR A 212 2.56 -12.42 -35.08
C THR A 212 2.13 -13.29 -36.26
N PHE A 213 0.99 -12.99 -36.87
CA PHE A 213 0.54 -13.68 -38.08
C PHE A 213 0.31 -12.68 -39.22
N GLY A 214 0.46 -13.17 -40.44
CA GLY A 214 0.20 -12.39 -41.64
C GLY A 214 -1.26 -12.48 -42.04
N ILE A 215 -1.87 -11.35 -42.38
CA ILE A 215 -3.09 -11.30 -43.19
C ILE A 215 -2.70 -10.54 -44.47
N ASN A 216 -2.65 -11.23 -45.61
CA ASN A 216 -2.14 -10.69 -46.89
C ASN A 216 -0.70 -10.15 -46.74
N ASP A 217 -0.43 -8.92 -47.19
CA ASP A 217 0.88 -8.24 -47.10
C ASP A 217 1.16 -7.61 -45.73
N PHE A 218 0.17 -7.58 -44.82
CA PHE A 218 0.30 -6.98 -43.50
C PHE A 218 0.65 -8.01 -42.44
N ARG A 219 1.60 -7.66 -41.57
CA ARG A 219 1.90 -8.42 -40.36
C ARG A 219 1.16 -7.82 -39.17
N VAL A 220 0.42 -8.66 -38.46
CA VAL A 220 -0.40 -8.23 -37.33
C VAL A 220 0.26 -8.64 -36.01
N VAL A 221 0.34 -7.70 -35.07
CA VAL A 221 0.76 -7.95 -33.67
C VAL A 221 -0.45 -7.80 -32.77
N HIS A 222 -0.76 -8.85 -32.00
CA HIS A 222 -1.84 -8.86 -31.03
C HIS A 222 -1.36 -8.39 -29.68
N LEU A 223 -1.90 -7.26 -29.23
CA LEU A 223 -1.59 -6.64 -27.95
C LEU A 223 -2.82 -6.64 -27.04
N GLU A 224 -2.57 -6.67 -25.74
CA GLU A 224 -3.54 -6.31 -24.72
C GLU A 224 -2.97 -5.24 -23.81
N GLU A 225 -3.80 -4.28 -23.43
CA GLU A 225 -3.49 -3.32 -22.37
C GLU A 225 -3.52 -4.03 -21.02
N CYS A 226 -2.43 -3.89 -20.27
CA CYS A 226 -2.34 -4.40 -18.92
C CYS A 226 -2.89 -3.38 -17.94
N THR A 227 -3.62 -3.82 -16.92
CA THR A 227 -4.07 -2.92 -15.86
C THR A 227 -2.89 -2.68 -14.91
N PRO A 228 -2.28 -1.48 -14.89
CA PRO A 228 -1.22 -1.21 -13.93
C PRO A 228 -1.77 -1.31 -12.52
N ILE A 229 -0.92 -1.68 -11.57
CA ILE A 229 -1.27 -1.53 -10.16
C ILE A 229 -1.53 -0.04 -9.90
N PRO A 230 -2.70 0.34 -9.33
CA PRO A 230 -3.02 1.74 -9.09
C PRO A 230 -1.91 2.47 -8.35
N GLU A 231 -1.72 3.74 -8.68
CA GLU A 231 -0.70 4.56 -8.03
C GLU A 231 -0.93 4.62 -6.50
N GLY A 232 0.17 4.55 -5.73
CA GLY A 232 0.12 4.48 -4.27
C GLY A 232 -0.30 3.11 -3.71
N LYS A 233 -0.65 2.15 -4.57
CA LYS A 233 -0.85 0.75 -4.21
C LYS A 233 0.36 -0.11 -4.57
N HIS A 234 0.38 -1.32 -4.02
CA HIS A 234 1.46 -2.28 -4.26
C HIS A 234 0.96 -3.73 -4.25
N VAL A 235 1.85 -4.65 -4.60
CA VAL A 235 1.71 -6.10 -4.38
C VAL A 235 2.42 -6.45 -3.09
N MET A 236 1.67 -6.93 -2.10
CA MET A 236 2.23 -7.38 -0.84
C MET A 236 2.69 -8.83 -0.96
N ILE A 237 3.92 -9.09 -0.52
CA ILE A 237 4.52 -10.42 -0.51
C ILE A 237 4.50 -10.96 0.92
N SER A 238 3.72 -12.02 1.15
CA SER A 238 3.61 -12.72 2.43
C SER A 238 4.28 -14.10 2.33
N TYR A 239 5.20 -14.41 3.24
CA TYR A 239 5.96 -15.65 3.22
C TYR A 239 6.51 -16.00 4.61
N ASP A 240 6.87 -17.27 4.82
CA ASP A 240 7.52 -17.72 6.05
C ASP A 240 9.04 -17.51 5.99
N SER A 241 9.69 -17.34 7.14
CA SER A 241 11.13 -17.03 7.21
C SER A 241 12.04 -18.06 6.54
N ASN A 242 11.62 -19.33 6.45
CA ASN A 242 12.43 -20.39 5.83
C ASN A 242 12.40 -20.29 4.29
N SER A 243 11.44 -19.54 3.73
CA SER A 243 11.30 -19.30 2.30
C SER A 243 12.05 -18.04 1.80
N GLN A 244 12.85 -17.40 2.66
CA GLN A 244 13.55 -16.14 2.35
C GLN A 244 14.36 -16.18 1.06
N GLU A 245 15.11 -17.27 0.81
CA GLU A 245 16.03 -17.36 -0.32
C GLU A 245 15.28 -17.31 -1.66
N ILE A 246 14.26 -18.16 -1.82
CA ILE A 246 13.46 -18.25 -3.04
C ILE A 246 12.60 -17.00 -3.24
N VAL A 247 11.99 -16.48 -2.18
CA VAL A 247 11.16 -15.27 -2.24
C VAL A 247 12.00 -14.04 -2.59
N SER A 248 13.25 -13.95 -2.11
CA SER A 248 14.14 -12.85 -2.50
C SER A 248 14.48 -12.87 -3.99
N LYS A 249 14.64 -14.05 -4.60
CA LYS A 249 14.86 -14.20 -6.04
C LYS A 249 13.61 -13.75 -6.82
N ILE A 250 12.43 -14.21 -6.42
CA ILE A 250 11.15 -13.83 -7.04
C ILE A 250 10.91 -12.33 -6.92
N TYR A 251 11.14 -11.76 -5.72
CA TYR A 251 11.04 -10.33 -5.46
C TYR A 251 11.94 -9.54 -6.41
N HIS A 252 13.18 -9.97 -6.62
CA HIS A 252 14.09 -9.31 -7.56
C HIS A 252 13.57 -9.32 -9.00
N TYR A 253 13.03 -10.44 -9.48
CA TYR A 253 12.43 -10.49 -10.82
C TYR A 253 11.20 -9.58 -10.95
N LEU A 254 10.32 -9.57 -9.94
CA LEU A 254 9.17 -8.65 -9.91
C LEU A 254 9.60 -7.18 -9.90
N GLN A 255 10.71 -6.85 -9.22
CA GLN A 255 11.28 -5.50 -9.22
C GLN A 255 11.84 -5.10 -10.59
N LEU A 256 12.51 -6.00 -11.29
CA LEU A 256 13.01 -5.76 -12.65
C LEU A 256 11.86 -5.44 -13.61
N GLU A 257 10.69 -6.03 -13.38
CA GLU A 257 9.46 -5.78 -14.14
C GLU A 257 8.64 -4.59 -13.61
N HIS A 258 9.28 -3.74 -12.78
CA HIS A 258 8.71 -2.51 -12.23
C HIS A 258 7.38 -2.70 -11.47
N ILE A 259 7.17 -3.88 -10.88
CA ILE A 259 6.02 -4.11 -10.00
C ILE A 259 6.28 -3.37 -8.67
N PRO A 260 5.35 -2.49 -8.21
CA PRO A 260 5.44 -1.90 -6.89
C PRO A 260 5.21 -2.99 -5.84
N LEU A 261 6.24 -3.29 -5.04
CA LEU A 261 6.21 -4.40 -4.08
C LEU A 261 6.30 -3.91 -2.64
N TRP A 262 5.59 -4.59 -1.75
CA TRP A 262 5.75 -4.50 -0.31
C TRP A 262 6.24 -5.83 0.24
N LEU A 263 7.34 -5.80 0.98
CA LEU A 263 7.93 -6.97 1.63
C LEU A 263 8.29 -6.56 3.05
N ASN A 264 7.75 -7.26 4.05
CA ASN A 264 8.03 -6.92 5.43
C ASN A 264 9.49 -7.30 5.76
N LYS A 265 10.40 -6.33 5.78
CA LYS A 265 11.78 -6.54 6.25
C LYS A 265 11.78 -6.43 7.77
N GLN A 266 12.10 -7.53 8.45
CA GLN A 266 12.16 -7.67 9.92
C GLN A 266 13.25 -6.82 10.62
N LYS A 267 13.44 -5.53 10.28
CA LYS A 267 14.60 -4.74 10.73
C LYS A 267 14.32 -3.36 11.33
N GLU A 268 13.10 -3.03 11.71
CA GLU A 268 12.80 -1.72 12.34
C GLU A 268 11.96 -1.88 13.62
N THR A 269 11.90 -0.81 14.41
CA THR A 269 11.46 -0.82 15.82
C THR A 269 9.98 -1.18 16.01
N THR A 270 9.59 -1.38 17.28
CA THR A 270 8.32 -1.97 17.73
C THR A 270 7.05 -1.23 17.27
N ASN A 271 7.07 0.10 17.24
CA ASN A 271 5.95 0.92 16.75
C ASN A 271 5.85 0.91 15.20
N ASP A 272 6.97 0.68 14.51
CA ASP A 272 7.04 0.65 13.05
C ASP A 272 6.55 -0.69 12.47
N LEU A 273 6.68 -1.80 13.22
CA LEU A 273 6.26 -3.13 12.76
C LEU A 273 4.75 -3.32 12.76
N LYS A 274 4.06 -2.83 13.80
CA LYS A 274 2.59 -2.77 13.80
C LYS A 274 2.15 -1.96 12.60
N LYS A 275 2.73 -0.75 12.43
CA LYS A 275 2.53 0.18 11.31
C LYS A 275 2.79 -0.48 9.94
N SER A 276 3.76 -1.37 9.86
CA SER A 276 4.14 -2.04 8.62
C SER A 276 3.10 -3.04 8.12
N LEU A 277 2.46 -3.81 9.02
CA LEU A 277 1.51 -4.85 8.59
C LEU A 277 0.22 -4.27 8.00
N ALA A 278 -0.49 -3.41 8.75
CA ALA A 278 -1.75 -2.88 8.23
C ALA A 278 -1.52 -1.93 7.05
N GLU A 279 -0.42 -1.16 7.04
CA GLU A 279 -0.06 -0.35 5.86
C GLU A 279 0.16 -1.23 4.62
N GLY A 280 0.85 -2.36 4.79
CA GLY A 280 1.02 -3.36 3.73
C GLY A 280 -0.32 -3.85 3.19
N VAL A 281 -1.19 -4.37 4.05
CA VAL A 281 -2.47 -4.94 3.57
C VAL A 281 -3.42 -3.86 3.04
N GLU A 282 -3.52 -2.69 3.66
CA GLU A 282 -4.44 -1.63 3.24
C GLU A 282 -4.07 -1.00 1.89
N LYS A 283 -2.78 -0.80 1.67
CA LYS A 283 -2.26 -0.29 0.40
C LYS A 283 -2.00 -1.41 -0.62
N ALA A 284 -2.15 -2.68 -0.24
CA ALA A 284 -2.12 -3.76 -1.21
C ALA A 284 -3.32 -3.67 -2.16
N SER A 285 -3.02 -3.77 -3.45
CA SER A 285 -4.00 -4.17 -4.48
C SER A 285 -4.12 -5.68 -4.55
N VAL A 286 -3.01 -6.38 -4.31
CA VAL A 286 -2.91 -7.85 -4.37
C VAL A 286 -1.97 -8.31 -3.25
N VAL A 287 -2.31 -9.44 -2.62
CA VAL A 287 -1.46 -10.14 -1.65
C VAL A 287 -1.05 -11.49 -2.22
N CYS A 288 0.25 -11.67 -2.48
CA CYS A 288 0.81 -12.93 -2.92
C CYS A 288 1.34 -13.70 -1.71
N CYS A 289 0.69 -14.82 -1.37
CA CYS A 289 1.12 -15.67 -0.25
C CYS A 289 1.92 -16.87 -0.75
N PHE A 290 3.17 -16.98 -0.30
CA PHE A 290 4.07 -18.07 -0.64
C PHE A 290 3.90 -19.22 0.36
N VAL A 291 3.12 -20.22 -0.05
CA VAL A 291 2.57 -21.25 0.81
C VAL A 291 3.54 -22.42 1.00
N THR A 292 3.80 -22.73 2.28
CA THR A 292 4.55 -23.89 2.79
C THR A 292 3.87 -24.43 4.07
N PRO A 293 4.22 -25.62 4.59
CA PRO A 293 3.75 -26.06 5.90
C PRO A 293 4.15 -25.13 7.05
N ASN A 294 5.27 -24.41 6.92
CA ASN A 294 5.71 -23.44 7.92
C ASN A 294 4.92 -22.14 7.82
N TYR A 295 4.49 -21.76 6.62
CA TYR A 295 3.57 -20.65 6.40
C TYR A 295 2.25 -20.87 7.15
N GLU A 296 1.65 -22.06 7.07
CA GLU A 296 0.41 -22.38 7.79
C GLU A 296 0.59 -22.40 9.32
N LYS A 297 1.78 -22.73 9.82
CA LYS A 297 2.11 -22.72 11.26
C LYS A 297 2.51 -21.35 11.80
N SER A 298 2.69 -20.36 10.93
CA SER A 298 3.15 -19.02 11.31
C SER A 298 1.97 -18.14 11.70
N ASP A 299 1.88 -17.79 12.98
CA ASP A 299 0.93 -16.79 13.50
C ASP A 299 0.96 -15.49 12.68
N PHE A 300 2.16 -15.10 12.22
CA PHE A 300 2.35 -13.90 11.41
C PHE A 300 1.62 -14.03 10.08
N CYS A 301 1.94 -15.07 9.31
CA CYS A 301 1.35 -15.30 8.00
C CYS A 301 -0.18 -15.50 8.09
N GLN A 302 -0.65 -16.14 9.17
CA GLN A 302 -2.06 -16.26 9.48
C GLN A 302 -2.73 -14.88 9.62
N LEU A 303 -2.16 -13.99 10.44
CA LEU A 303 -2.71 -12.66 10.65
C LEU A 303 -2.71 -11.81 9.38
N GLU A 304 -1.64 -11.83 8.57
CA GLU A 304 -1.59 -11.05 7.33
C GLU A 304 -2.69 -11.49 6.36
N LEU A 305 -2.82 -12.80 6.15
CA LEU A 305 -3.71 -13.32 5.13
C LEU A 305 -5.18 -13.27 5.55
N GLN A 306 -5.48 -13.52 6.83
CA GLN A 306 -6.82 -13.30 7.37
C GLN A 306 -7.22 -11.83 7.31
N TYR A 307 -6.27 -10.91 7.53
CA TYR A 307 -6.55 -9.48 7.37
C TYR A 307 -6.83 -9.10 5.92
N ALA A 308 -6.01 -9.60 5.00
CA ALA A 308 -6.21 -9.41 3.57
C ALA A 308 -7.59 -9.90 3.13
N GLN A 309 -7.99 -11.09 3.58
CA GLN A 309 -9.31 -11.66 3.31
C GLN A 309 -10.44 -10.77 3.86
N LYS A 310 -10.33 -10.32 5.13
CA LYS A 310 -11.32 -9.43 5.76
C LYS A 310 -11.48 -8.13 4.98
N ARG A 311 -10.37 -7.52 4.54
CA ARG A 311 -10.35 -6.29 3.73
C ARG A 311 -10.68 -6.52 2.27
N GLN A 312 -11.15 -7.72 1.90
CA GLN A 312 -11.49 -8.11 0.53
C GLN A 312 -10.34 -7.78 -0.43
N LYS A 313 -9.10 -8.08 0.01
CA LYS A 313 -7.92 -7.94 -0.84
C LYS A 313 -7.81 -9.18 -1.70
N ARG A 314 -7.45 -8.98 -2.97
CA ARG A 314 -7.21 -10.09 -3.87
C ARG A 314 -5.98 -10.88 -3.42
N ILE A 315 -6.17 -12.18 -3.20
CA ILE A 315 -5.11 -13.10 -2.77
C ILE A 315 -4.66 -13.95 -3.97
N ILE A 316 -3.35 -14.12 -4.15
CA ILE A 316 -2.74 -15.05 -5.11
C ILE A 316 -1.88 -16.07 -4.36
N PRO A 317 -2.33 -17.33 -4.21
CA PRO A 317 -1.54 -18.39 -3.60
C PRO A 317 -0.39 -18.81 -4.52
N CYS A 318 0.84 -18.82 -3.98
CA CYS A 318 2.05 -19.26 -4.67
C CYS A 318 2.61 -20.48 -3.94
N MET A 319 2.46 -21.68 -4.50
CA MET A 319 2.79 -22.94 -3.83
C MET A 319 4.29 -23.23 -3.95
N LEU A 320 5.01 -23.26 -2.81
CA LEU A 320 6.44 -23.59 -2.76
C LEU A 320 6.71 -25.06 -2.42
N THR A 321 5.71 -25.79 -1.92
CA THR A 321 5.82 -27.22 -1.52
C THR A 321 4.67 -28.06 -2.06
N ASP A 322 4.86 -29.37 -2.18
CA ASP A 322 3.86 -30.29 -2.76
C ASP A 322 2.59 -30.44 -1.91
N ILE A 323 1.44 -30.15 -2.52
CA ILE A 323 0.08 -30.31 -1.98
C ILE A 323 -0.19 -31.75 -1.53
N ASN A 324 0.45 -32.74 -2.16
CA ASN A 324 0.27 -34.15 -1.79
C ASN A 324 0.98 -34.56 -0.48
N VAL A 325 1.89 -33.71 0.04
CA VAL A 325 2.58 -33.90 1.32
C VAL A 325 2.00 -32.99 2.41
N SER A 326 1.42 -31.84 2.04
CA SER A 326 0.75 -30.92 2.94
C SER A 326 -0.48 -30.30 2.27
N LYS A 327 -1.65 -30.91 2.45
CA LYS A 327 -2.90 -30.19 2.19
C LYS A 327 -3.04 -29.13 3.28
N PRO A 328 -3.23 -27.84 2.94
CA PRO A 328 -3.63 -26.85 3.93
C PRO A 328 -4.91 -27.39 4.59
N SER A 329 -5.00 -27.35 5.92
CA SER A 329 -6.03 -28.09 6.67
C SER A 329 -6.69 -27.28 7.77
N ASN A 330 -6.03 -26.24 8.27
CA ASN A 330 -6.54 -25.38 9.34
C ASN A 330 -7.17 -24.10 8.75
N TRP A 331 -6.65 -22.94 9.14
CA TRP A 331 -7.16 -21.63 8.74
C TRP A 331 -6.91 -21.29 7.27
N LEU A 332 -5.92 -21.94 6.63
CA LEU A 332 -5.46 -21.58 5.30
C LEU A 332 -6.35 -22.18 4.19
N GLU A 333 -6.80 -23.44 4.34
CA GLU A 333 -7.65 -24.12 3.34
C GLU A 333 -8.86 -23.28 2.91
N PRO A 334 -9.70 -22.75 3.83
CA PRO A 334 -10.89 -22.00 3.42
C PRO A 334 -10.56 -20.70 2.67
N ILE A 335 -9.35 -20.17 2.80
CA ILE A 335 -8.92 -18.94 2.12
C ILE A 335 -8.50 -19.23 0.67
N ILE A 336 -7.71 -20.30 0.46
CA ILE A 336 -7.04 -20.53 -0.82
C ILE A 336 -7.70 -21.61 -1.70
N LYS A 337 -8.61 -22.44 -1.16
CA LYS A 337 -9.22 -23.57 -1.89
C LYS A 337 -9.94 -23.19 -3.18
N ASN A 338 -10.60 -22.04 -3.20
CA ASN A 338 -11.36 -21.56 -4.37
C ASN A 338 -10.57 -20.53 -5.18
N VAL A 339 -9.27 -20.39 -4.92
CA VAL A 339 -8.39 -19.44 -5.60
C VAL A 339 -7.36 -20.21 -6.40
N GLU A 340 -7.26 -19.91 -7.69
CA GLU A 340 -6.31 -20.58 -8.56
C GLU A 340 -4.87 -20.23 -8.13
N SER A 341 -4.09 -21.26 -7.77
CA SER A 341 -2.72 -21.10 -7.28
C SER A 341 -1.68 -21.16 -8.39
N ILE A 342 -0.54 -20.50 -8.17
CA ILE A 342 0.64 -20.60 -9.03
C ILE A 342 1.65 -21.57 -8.42
N ASP A 343 2.16 -22.48 -9.24
CA ASP A 343 3.05 -23.54 -8.81
C ASP A 343 4.54 -23.16 -8.95
N PHE A 344 5.25 -23.05 -7.83
CA PHE A 344 6.69 -22.77 -7.74
C PHE A 344 7.52 -23.98 -7.24
N ARG A 345 6.94 -25.19 -7.15
CA ARG A 345 7.55 -26.36 -6.46
C ARG A 345 8.84 -26.89 -7.10
N ASN A 346 9.00 -26.76 -8.42
CA ASN A 346 10.12 -27.34 -9.18
C ASN A 346 10.99 -26.28 -9.86
N VAL A 347 11.11 -25.12 -9.22
CA VAL A 347 11.82 -23.99 -9.79
C VAL A 347 13.28 -23.99 -9.31
N SER A 348 14.13 -24.74 -10.02
CA SER A 348 15.57 -24.87 -9.73
C SER A 348 16.47 -24.05 -10.65
N GLU A 349 16.00 -23.73 -11.86
CA GLU A 349 16.78 -23.04 -12.91
C GLU A 349 16.24 -21.63 -13.17
N SER A 350 17.12 -20.70 -13.60
CA SER A 350 16.74 -19.31 -13.84
C SER A 350 15.63 -19.14 -14.90
N SER A 351 15.61 -20.00 -15.93
CA SER A 351 14.61 -19.98 -17.00
C SER A 351 13.21 -20.42 -16.51
N SER A 352 13.15 -21.49 -15.70
CA SER A 352 11.89 -21.94 -15.09
C SER A 352 11.38 -20.94 -14.06
N MET A 353 12.29 -20.27 -13.34
CA MET A 353 11.94 -19.18 -12.41
C MET A 353 11.31 -18.01 -13.13
N GLN A 354 11.96 -17.50 -14.18
CA GLN A 354 11.42 -16.39 -14.97
C GLN A 354 10.03 -16.73 -15.51
N THR A 355 9.84 -17.95 -16.03
CA THR A 355 8.53 -18.38 -16.56
C THR A 355 7.42 -18.33 -15.50
N LYS A 356 7.72 -18.77 -14.27
CA LYS A 356 6.74 -18.74 -13.16
C LYS A 356 6.52 -17.35 -12.58
N VAL A 357 7.56 -16.50 -12.55
CA VAL A 357 7.39 -15.09 -12.20
C VAL A 357 6.54 -14.38 -13.25
N TRP A 358 6.68 -14.71 -14.53
CA TRP A 358 5.83 -14.18 -15.59
C TRP A 358 4.36 -14.58 -15.42
N GLU A 359 4.09 -15.85 -15.09
CA GLU A 359 2.75 -16.32 -14.75
C GLU A 359 2.16 -15.54 -13.55
N LEU A 360 2.99 -15.22 -12.56
CA LEU A 360 2.60 -14.40 -11.42
C LEU A 360 2.29 -12.94 -11.80
N ILE A 361 3.10 -12.32 -12.66
CA ILE A 361 2.86 -10.95 -13.14
C ILE A 361 1.54 -10.90 -13.93
N ASP A 362 1.32 -11.86 -14.83
CA ASP A 362 0.07 -11.95 -15.58
C ASP A 362 -1.13 -12.02 -14.64
N ARG A 363 -1.05 -12.89 -13.63
CA ARG A 363 -2.11 -12.97 -12.64
C ARG A 363 -2.28 -11.67 -11.86
N ILE A 364 -1.22 -11.00 -11.44
CA ILE A 364 -1.29 -9.71 -10.74
C ILE A 364 -2.04 -8.68 -11.59
N GLU A 365 -1.75 -8.60 -12.89
CA GLU A 365 -2.24 -7.56 -13.81
C GLU A 365 -3.62 -7.85 -14.43
N ASP A 366 -4.04 -9.11 -14.53
CA ASP A 366 -5.34 -9.53 -15.09
C ASP A 366 -6.54 -8.95 -14.31
N GLN A 367 -6.32 -8.51 -13.05
CA GLN A 367 -7.28 -7.85 -12.15
C GLN A 367 -8.76 -8.28 -12.35
N PRO A 368 -9.13 -9.58 -12.32
CA PRO A 368 -10.52 -10.00 -12.28
C PRO A 368 -11.24 -9.37 -11.07
N PRO A 369 -12.59 -9.32 -11.07
CA PRO A 369 -13.35 -8.87 -9.91
C PRO A 369 -12.83 -9.56 -8.65
N THR A 370 -12.55 -8.78 -7.61
CA THR A 370 -12.09 -9.34 -6.33
C THR A 370 -13.06 -10.44 -5.90
N PRO A 371 -12.57 -11.66 -5.60
CA PRO A 371 -13.42 -12.69 -5.05
C PRO A 371 -14.13 -12.14 -3.81
N GLN A 372 -15.45 -12.25 -3.73
CA GLN A 372 -16.14 -11.97 -2.48
C GLN A 372 -15.82 -13.11 -1.51
N TYR A 373 -14.93 -12.84 -0.57
CA TYR A 373 -14.59 -13.80 0.46
C TYR A 373 -15.77 -13.87 1.43
N THR A 374 -16.50 -14.98 1.44
CA THR A 374 -17.47 -15.26 2.51
C THR A 374 -16.72 -15.28 3.83
N PRO A 375 -17.16 -14.52 4.85
CA PRO A 375 -16.57 -14.61 6.18
C PRO A 375 -16.60 -16.07 6.61
N SER A 376 -15.44 -16.68 6.79
CA SER A 376 -15.35 -17.97 7.45
C SER A 376 -16.01 -17.81 8.81
N GLN A 377 -16.98 -18.69 9.10
CA GLN A 377 -17.64 -18.71 10.40
C GLN A 377 -16.56 -18.81 11.50
N VAL A 378 -16.64 -17.88 12.47
CA VAL A 378 -15.89 -17.83 13.74
C VAL A 378 -14.48 -17.19 13.73
N VAL A 379 -14.33 -16.01 13.14
CA VAL A 379 -13.51 -14.96 13.77
C VAL A 379 -14.33 -13.68 13.80
N ASP A 380 -14.83 -13.33 14.98
CA ASP A 380 -15.53 -12.08 15.23
C ASP A 380 -14.63 -10.90 14.78
N ARG A 381 -15.15 -9.91 14.05
CA ARG A 381 -14.34 -8.84 13.41
C ARG A 381 -13.45 -8.07 14.39
N LEU A 382 -13.80 -8.11 15.68
CA LEU A 382 -13.14 -7.51 16.83
C LEU A 382 -11.98 -8.35 17.40
N ASN A 383 -12.04 -9.68 17.29
CA ASN A 383 -10.90 -10.54 17.65
C ASN A 383 -9.67 -10.12 16.86
N TYR A 384 -9.82 -9.76 15.59
CA TYR A 384 -8.70 -9.32 14.77
C TYR A 384 -7.94 -8.12 15.35
N LEU A 385 -8.63 -7.09 15.83
CA LEU A 385 -7.98 -5.88 16.34
C LEU A 385 -7.27 -6.15 17.68
N PHE A 386 -7.90 -6.94 18.55
CA PHE A 386 -7.27 -7.36 19.80
C PHE A 386 -6.10 -8.32 19.53
N GLU A 387 -6.21 -9.20 18.53
CA GLU A 387 -5.13 -10.07 18.07
C GLU A 387 -3.97 -9.27 17.46
N LEU A 388 -4.21 -8.14 16.78
CA LEU A 388 -3.14 -7.23 16.34
C LEU A 388 -2.40 -6.59 17.52
N ILE A 389 -3.15 -6.16 18.54
CA ILE A 389 -2.56 -5.58 19.76
C ILE A 389 -1.74 -6.64 20.49
N LYS A 390 -2.31 -7.83 20.72
CA LYS A 390 -1.61 -9.00 21.28
C LYS A 390 -0.37 -9.36 20.46
N TYR A 391 -0.48 -9.40 19.14
CA TYR A 391 0.62 -9.70 18.25
C TYR A 391 1.81 -8.76 18.49
N GLY A 392 1.56 -7.45 18.52
CA GLY A 392 2.66 -6.51 18.76
C GLY A 392 3.23 -6.59 20.18
N TYR A 393 2.45 -7.00 21.18
CA TYR A 393 3.02 -7.31 22.51
C TYR A 393 3.91 -8.57 22.49
N LYS A 394 3.54 -9.64 21.77
CA LYS A 394 4.39 -10.83 21.59
C LYS A 394 5.71 -10.50 20.91
N GLN A 395 5.70 -9.58 19.92
CA GLN A 395 6.92 -9.17 19.22
C GLN A 395 7.83 -8.31 20.10
N ASN A 396 7.28 -7.57 21.06
CA ASN A 396 8.02 -6.81 22.07
C ASN A 396 8.60 -7.71 23.17
N SER A 397 9.12 -8.87 22.78
CA SER A 397 9.76 -9.84 23.66
C SER A 397 11.12 -9.38 24.17
N ARG A 398 11.56 -8.14 23.89
CA ARG A 398 12.91 -7.67 24.17
C ARG A 398 12.93 -6.25 24.76
N ILE A 399 13.77 -6.05 25.77
CA ILE A 399 14.11 -4.73 26.31
C ILE A 399 15.42 -4.25 25.72
N GLU A 400 15.38 -3.10 25.07
CA GLU A 400 16.55 -2.40 24.56
C GLU A 400 17.28 -1.66 25.68
N ARG A 401 18.62 -1.71 25.69
CA ARG A 401 19.42 -0.92 26.63
C ARG A 401 19.58 0.49 26.07
N PHE A 402 19.26 1.49 26.89
CA PHE A 402 19.43 2.92 26.57
C PHE A 402 20.83 3.27 26.03
N MET A 403 21.88 2.65 26.59
CA MET A 403 23.28 2.91 26.22
C MET A 403 23.81 2.00 25.09
N ASN A 404 23.09 0.95 24.70
CA ASN A 404 23.51 0.02 23.63
C ASN A 404 22.32 -0.81 23.09
N PRO A 405 21.58 -0.29 22.09
CA PRO A 405 20.42 -0.96 21.51
C PRO A 405 20.72 -2.37 20.95
N VAL A 406 21.97 -2.64 20.57
CA VAL A 406 22.42 -3.94 20.02
C VAL A 406 22.42 -5.06 21.07
N LYS A 407 22.47 -4.71 22.36
CA LYS A 407 22.37 -5.67 23.49
C LYS A 407 20.97 -5.63 24.12
N SER A 408 19.98 -6.14 23.40
CA SER A 408 18.62 -6.34 23.90
C SER A 408 18.49 -7.63 24.73
N PHE A 409 17.66 -7.65 25.78
CA PHE A 409 17.40 -8.85 26.60
C PHE A 409 15.95 -9.31 26.47
N PRO A 410 15.68 -10.62 26.47
CA PRO A 410 14.32 -11.13 26.49
C PRO A 410 13.50 -10.61 27.69
N ILE A 411 12.23 -10.25 27.48
CA ILE A 411 11.35 -9.66 28.49
C ILE A 411 10.90 -10.65 29.54
N ASP A 412 10.79 -11.92 29.17
CA ASP A 412 10.58 -13.07 30.06
C ASP A 412 11.73 -13.25 31.07
N GLN A 413 12.93 -12.76 30.77
CA GLN A 413 14.08 -12.74 31.68
C GLN A 413 14.14 -11.49 32.56
N SER A 414 13.13 -10.60 32.50
CA SER A 414 13.03 -9.46 33.39
C SER A 414 12.66 -9.94 34.80
N TYR A 415 13.59 -9.85 35.74
CA TYR A 415 13.32 -10.13 37.14
C TYR A 415 12.37 -9.08 37.73
N ILE A 416 11.11 -9.48 37.97
CA ILE A 416 10.09 -8.66 38.63
C ILE A 416 9.96 -9.17 40.06
N ASN A 417 10.17 -8.28 41.03
CA ASN A 417 9.95 -8.57 42.45
C ASN A 417 8.85 -7.65 42.98
N LEU A 418 7.67 -8.20 43.25
CA LEU A 418 6.53 -7.49 43.82
C LEU A 418 6.28 -7.97 45.24
N ALA A 419 5.95 -7.04 46.12
CA ALA A 419 5.53 -7.35 47.49
C ALA A 419 4.40 -6.42 47.92
N ILE A 420 3.44 -6.96 48.67
CA ILE A 420 2.46 -6.17 49.40
C ILE A 420 3.11 -5.69 50.70
N VAL A 421 2.89 -4.43 51.04
CA VAL A 421 3.35 -3.82 52.30
C VAL A 421 2.12 -3.63 53.18
N GLU A 422 1.95 -4.48 54.19
CA GLU A 422 0.84 -4.36 55.15
C GLU A 422 1.26 -3.48 56.33
N THR A 423 0.91 -2.19 56.34
CA THR A 423 1.06 -1.35 57.56
C THR A 423 0.02 -0.22 57.66
N ILE A 424 -0.29 0.13 58.91
CA ILE A 424 -1.26 1.12 59.42
C ILE A 424 -1.12 2.53 58.79
N ASP A 425 0.03 2.85 58.19
CA ASP A 425 0.35 4.08 57.45
C ASP A 425 -0.43 4.27 56.14
N GLN A 426 -1.04 3.21 55.60
CA GLN A 426 -1.72 3.22 54.30
C GLN A 426 -2.91 4.19 54.28
N HIS A 427 -3.64 4.32 55.40
CA HIS A 427 -4.77 5.26 55.51
C HIS A 427 -4.38 6.72 55.80
N GLU A 428 -3.22 6.98 56.44
CA GLU A 428 -2.74 8.36 56.65
C GLU A 428 -2.05 8.94 55.42
N LYS A 429 -1.38 8.11 54.62
CA LYS A 429 -0.66 8.53 53.40
C LYS A 429 -1.60 8.70 52.19
N GLU A 430 -2.65 7.88 52.06
CA GLU A 430 -3.75 8.14 51.10
C GLU A 430 -4.47 9.48 51.38
N LYS A 431 -4.58 9.87 52.66
CA LYS A 431 -5.12 11.18 53.07
C LYS A 431 -4.19 12.34 52.70
N LYS A 432 -2.88 12.21 52.89
CA LYS A 432 -1.88 13.25 52.51
C LYS A 432 -1.75 13.47 50.98
N LEU A 433 -2.03 12.44 50.19
CA LEU A 433 -2.09 12.52 48.71
C LEU A 433 -3.31 13.28 48.18
N ARG A 434 -4.40 13.41 48.95
CA ARG A 434 -5.52 14.29 48.58
C ARG A 434 -5.21 15.77 48.77
N ASP A 435 -4.24 16.12 49.62
CA ASP A 435 -4.12 17.46 50.19
C ASP A 435 -2.77 18.19 50.01
N SER A 436 -1.74 17.70 49.28
CA SER A 436 -0.47 18.49 49.18
C SER A 436 0.40 18.33 47.93
N GLN A 437 0.96 19.48 47.50
CA GLN A 437 1.80 19.75 46.30
C GLN A 437 3.32 19.60 46.52
N HIS A 438 3.83 18.62 47.29
CA HIS A 438 5.29 18.45 47.45
C HIS A 438 5.73 16.98 47.38
N ASN A 439 6.40 16.62 46.29
CA ASN A 439 6.72 15.25 45.89
C ASN A 439 8.03 14.69 46.51
N ASP A 440 9.00 15.53 46.88
CA ASP A 440 10.36 15.04 47.21
C ASP A 440 10.47 14.43 48.61
N ALA A 441 9.71 14.92 49.59
CA ALA A 441 9.76 14.41 50.97
C ALA A 441 9.04 13.05 51.16
N ILE A 442 8.21 12.65 50.18
CA ILE A 442 7.40 11.43 50.27
C ILE A 442 8.27 10.19 50.02
N MET A 443 9.28 10.29 49.15
CA MET A 443 10.06 9.15 48.64
C MET A 443 11.11 8.59 49.61
N GLU A 444 11.70 9.42 50.48
CA GLU A 444 12.65 8.97 51.51
C GLU A 444 11.94 8.10 52.58
N ALA A 445 10.66 8.37 52.82
CA ALA A 445 9.84 7.62 53.77
C ALA A 445 9.32 6.27 53.23
N PHE A 446 9.43 6.00 51.92
CA PHE A 446 8.96 4.74 51.30
C PHE A 446 9.91 3.55 51.50
N GLU A 447 11.22 3.80 51.67
CA GLU A 447 12.19 2.72 51.93
C GLU A 447 12.30 2.34 53.41
N ASN A 448 12.02 3.29 54.31
CA ASN A 448 12.12 3.08 55.76
C ASN A 448 10.86 2.47 56.39
N ILE A 449 9.89 2.01 55.60
CA ILE A 449 8.73 1.30 56.13
C ILE A 449 9.16 -0.12 56.50
N HIS A 450 9.47 -0.33 57.78
CA HIS A 450 9.59 -1.64 58.43
C HIS A 450 8.21 -2.34 58.53
N GLY A 451 7.53 -2.50 57.40
CA GLY A 451 6.32 -3.30 57.29
C GLY A 451 6.63 -4.71 56.83
N THR A 452 5.84 -5.69 57.25
CA THR A 452 5.94 -7.07 56.77
C THR A 452 5.70 -7.07 55.25
N LYS A 453 6.72 -7.46 54.47
CA LYS A 453 6.62 -7.55 53.01
C LYS A 453 6.19 -8.97 52.64
N THR A 454 4.99 -9.12 52.09
CA THR A 454 4.50 -10.40 51.57
C THR A 454 4.73 -10.45 50.07
N PRO A 455 5.58 -11.36 49.55
CA PRO A 455 5.79 -11.50 48.11
C PRO A 455 4.47 -11.81 47.39
N ILE A 456 4.26 -11.20 46.22
CA ILE A 456 3.08 -11.45 45.39
C ILE A 456 3.50 -11.82 43.96
N ASP A 457 2.90 -12.88 43.43
CA ASP A 457 3.05 -13.22 42.01
C ASP A 457 2.21 -12.25 41.16
N VAL A 458 2.70 -11.91 39.97
CA VAL A 458 2.00 -11.02 39.03
C VAL A 458 0.59 -11.52 38.73
N LYS A 459 0.40 -12.84 38.59
CA LYS A 459 -0.91 -13.46 38.33
C LYS A 459 -1.93 -13.16 39.44
N ASP A 460 -1.42 -12.94 40.65
CA ASP A 460 -2.20 -12.85 41.87
C ASP A 460 -2.47 -11.42 42.31
N ILE A 461 -1.98 -10.42 41.58
CA ILE A 461 -2.12 -8.98 41.88
C ILE A 461 -3.56 -8.57 42.20
N PHE A 462 -4.54 -9.15 41.50
CA PHE A 462 -5.96 -8.80 41.71
C PHE A 462 -6.64 -9.58 42.84
N LYS A 463 -6.02 -10.62 43.41
CA LYS A 463 -6.64 -11.48 44.45
C LYS A 463 -6.89 -10.73 45.76
N THR A 464 -6.07 -9.73 46.06
CA THR A 464 -6.15 -8.94 47.31
C THR A 464 -7.03 -7.69 47.19
N CYS A 465 -7.59 -7.42 46.01
CA CYS A 465 -8.52 -6.31 45.81
C CYS A 465 -9.85 -6.60 46.50
N LYS A 466 -10.17 -5.80 47.53
CA LYS A 466 -11.42 -5.94 48.30
C LYS A 466 -12.65 -5.35 47.59
N ASP A 467 -12.42 -4.52 46.57
CA ASP A 467 -13.46 -3.72 45.89
C ASP A 467 -13.84 -4.30 44.52
N GLN A 468 -15.07 -4.04 44.07
CA GLN A 468 -15.58 -4.57 42.79
C GLN A 468 -14.82 -4.06 41.55
N THR A 469 -14.11 -2.92 41.67
CA THR A 469 -13.44 -2.22 40.57
C THR A 469 -12.00 -2.68 40.29
N ARG A 470 -11.42 -3.59 41.10
CA ARG A 470 -10.08 -4.21 40.89
C ARG A 470 -8.96 -3.23 40.47
N ASN A 471 -8.93 -2.03 41.05
CA ASN A 471 -7.89 -1.04 40.76
C ASN A 471 -6.60 -1.32 41.54
N VAL A 472 -5.45 -1.27 40.86
CA VAL A 472 -4.13 -1.50 41.46
C VAL A 472 -3.18 -0.37 41.08
N LEU A 473 -2.53 0.21 42.08
CA LEU A 473 -1.48 1.21 41.90
C LEU A 473 -0.12 0.63 42.33
N VAL A 474 0.87 0.72 41.45
CA VAL A 474 2.22 0.17 41.69
C VAL A 474 3.19 1.31 41.98
N PHE A 475 3.81 1.26 43.16
CA PHE A 475 4.81 2.24 43.60
C PHE A 475 6.24 1.72 43.41
N GLY A 476 7.17 2.63 43.13
CA GLY A 476 8.59 2.31 43.04
C GLY A 476 9.46 3.51 42.66
N ARG A 477 10.75 3.46 43.04
CA ARG A 477 11.73 4.51 42.75
C ARG A 477 11.88 4.80 41.25
N ALA A 478 12.31 6.00 40.90
CA ALA A 478 12.71 6.32 39.54
C ALA A 478 13.79 5.31 39.06
N GLY A 479 13.65 4.81 37.83
CA GLY A 479 14.57 3.82 37.28
C GLY A 479 14.41 2.37 37.78
N ILE A 480 13.50 2.09 38.73
CA ILE A 480 13.30 0.72 39.26
C ILE A 480 12.68 -0.26 38.24
N GLY A 481 12.15 0.26 37.13
CA GLY A 481 11.58 -0.54 36.03
C GLY A 481 10.05 -0.61 35.97
N LYS A 482 9.33 0.41 36.44
CA LYS A 482 7.85 0.45 36.38
C LYS A 482 7.29 0.31 34.96
N SER A 483 7.83 1.05 33.99
CA SER A 483 7.43 0.91 32.57
C SER A 483 7.80 -0.46 31.99
N ARG A 484 8.94 -1.01 32.43
CA ARG A 484 9.36 -2.37 32.07
C ARG A 484 8.37 -3.42 32.60
N PHE A 485 7.85 -3.21 33.80
CA PHE A 485 6.82 -4.05 34.38
C PHE A 485 5.50 -3.99 33.59
N CYS A 486 5.10 -2.80 33.12
CA CYS A 486 3.93 -2.66 32.25
C CYS A 486 4.10 -3.41 30.91
N GLN A 487 5.27 -3.27 30.28
CA GLN A 487 5.61 -4.03 29.06
C GLN A 487 5.62 -5.54 29.31
N TYR A 488 6.14 -5.98 30.46
CA TYR A 488 6.16 -7.38 30.86
C TYR A 488 4.75 -7.96 31.01
N ILE A 489 3.84 -7.24 31.67
CA ILE A 489 2.43 -7.62 31.78
C ILE A 489 1.81 -7.80 30.39
N ALA A 490 1.96 -6.79 29.53
CA ALA A 490 1.36 -6.81 28.19
C ALA A 490 1.86 -8.01 27.37
N HIS A 491 3.16 -8.32 27.43
CA HIS A 491 3.74 -9.48 26.78
C HIS A 491 3.22 -10.81 27.36
N GLN A 492 3.21 -10.96 28.70
CA GLN A 492 2.78 -12.21 29.34
C GLN A 492 1.29 -12.51 29.12
N TRP A 493 0.44 -11.48 29.06
CA TRP A 493 -0.96 -11.66 28.70
C TRP A 493 -1.09 -12.06 27.23
N ALA A 494 -0.35 -11.41 26.34
CA ALA A 494 -0.40 -11.73 24.92
C ALA A 494 0.09 -13.15 24.60
N THR A 495 1.02 -13.71 25.39
CA THR A 495 1.44 -15.12 25.28
C THR A 495 0.48 -16.09 25.97
N GLY A 496 -0.59 -15.61 26.60
CA GLY A 496 -1.60 -16.43 27.29
C GLY A 496 -1.17 -16.93 28.68
N MET A 497 -0.11 -16.36 29.26
CA MET A 497 0.45 -16.81 30.53
C MET A 497 -0.27 -16.23 31.76
N ILE A 498 -0.87 -15.05 31.62
CA ILE A 498 -1.60 -14.35 32.69
C ILE A 498 -2.94 -13.82 32.20
N TRP A 499 -3.91 -13.80 33.10
CA TRP A 499 -5.25 -13.20 32.98
C TRP A 499 -6.00 -13.49 31.66
N PRO A 500 -6.28 -14.77 31.33
CA PRO A 500 -7.06 -15.14 30.15
C PRO A 500 -8.52 -14.62 30.20
N GLU A 501 -8.98 -14.15 31.35
CA GLU A 501 -10.29 -13.53 31.51
C GLU A 501 -10.42 -12.15 30.86
N TYR A 502 -9.32 -11.45 30.52
CA TYR A 502 -9.37 -10.17 29.83
C TYR A 502 -9.20 -10.36 28.32
N ASP A 503 -10.13 -9.80 27.56
CA ASP A 503 -10.13 -9.84 26.10
C ASP A 503 -9.06 -8.91 25.50
N LEU A 504 -8.71 -7.84 26.24
CA LEU A 504 -7.73 -6.84 25.86
C LEU A 504 -6.99 -6.27 27.09
N ILE A 505 -5.65 -6.13 26.98
CA ILE A 505 -4.88 -5.19 27.81
C ILE A 505 -4.54 -3.97 26.96
N ALA A 506 -4.99 -2.80 27.38
CA ALA A 506 -4.68 -1.52 26.74
C ALA A 506 -3.54 -0.82 27.49
N LEU A 507 -2.31 -0.94 26.98
CA LEU A 507 -1.13 -0.25 27.50
C LEU A 507 -1.10 1.20 26.98
N ILE A 508 -1.35 2.16 27.87
CA ILE A 508 -1.38 3.61 27.57
C ILE A 508 -0.21 4.30 28.29
N PRO A 509 0.82 4.76 27.55
CA PRO A 509 1.86 5.60 28.13
C PRO A 509 1.31 7.00 28.40
N LEU A 510 1.20 7.39 29.66
CA LEU A 510 0.58 8.67 30.04
C LEU A 510 1.37 9.89 29.54
N HIS A 511 2.70 9.79 29.43
CA HIS A 511 3.54 10.83 28.81
C HIS A 511 3.20 11.10 27.34
N SER A 512 2.48 10.20 26.66
CA SER A 512 2.03 10.38 25.28
C SER A 512 0.80 11.29 25.16
N LEU A 513 0.10 11.56 26.26
CA LEU A 513 -1.14 12.33 26.28
C LEU A 513 -0.85 13.85 26.38
N THR A 514 -0.05 14.36 25.44
CA THR A 514 0.33 15.79 25.38
C THR A 514 -0.63 16.61 24.52
N THR A 515 -0.68 17.92 24.72
CA THR A 515 -1.49 18.85 23.91
C THR A 515 -1.12 18.86 22.43
N ASP A 516 0.14 18.55 22.09
CA ASP A 516 0.58 18.44 20.69
C ASP A 516 -0.03 17.22 20.00
N ARG A 517 -0.21 16.12 20.76
CA ARG A 517 -0.83 14.90 20.26
C ARG A 517 -2.34 14.93 20.41
N TYR A 518 -2.89 15.62 21.40
CA TYR A 518 -4.32 15.73 21.67
C TYR A 518 -4.68 17.22 21.76
N PRO A 519 -4.85 17.90 20.61
CA PRO A 519 -5.20 19.32 20.59
C PRO A 519 -6.56 19.58 21.25
N ILE A 520 -6.70 20.76 21.85
CA ILE A 520 -7.94 21.16 22.53
C ILE A 520 -9.11 21.15 21.55
N LEU A 521 -10.16 20.40 21.89
CA LEU A 521 -11.36 20.26 21.08
C LEU A 521 -12.36 21.40 21.36
N PRO A 522 -13.31 21.69 20.43
CA PRO A 522 -14.37 22.66 20.66
C PRO A 522 -15.20 22.34 21.91
N ALA A 523 -15.77 23.37 22.53
CA ALA A 523 -16.57 23.22 23.74
C ALA A 523 -17.70 22.19 23.57
N GLY A 524 -17.73 21.18 24.45
CA GLY A 524 -18.72 20.10 24.44
C GLY A 524 -18.27 18.82 23.73
N ILE A 525 -17.06 18.79 23.16
CA ILE A 525 -16.47 17.61 22.53
C ILE A 525 -15.25 17.17 23.34
N ASN A 526 -15.24 15.91 23.78
CA ASN A 526 -14.13 15.30 24.51
C ASN A 526 -13.57 14.11 23.73
N TYR A 527 -12.29 13.83 23.89
CA TYR A 527 -11.70 12.58 23.41
C TYR A 527 -12.34 11.39 24.13
N SER A 528 -12.77 10.39 23.37
CA SER A 528 -13.27 9.12 23.89
C SER A 528 -12.12 8.17 24.22
N LEU A 529 -12.40 7.13 25.02
CA LEU A 529 -11.42 6.05 25.27
C LEU A 529 -11.00 5.32 23.99
N ILE A 530 -11.86 5.33 22.96
CA ILE A 530 -11.54 4.74 21.65
C ILE A 530 -10.52 5.60 20.92
N ASP A 531 -10.61 6.93 21.00
CA ASP A 531 -9.63 7.83 20.39
C ASP A 531 -8.25 7.62 21.00
N VAL A 532 -8.18 7.43 22.33
CA VAL A 532 -6.93 7.11 23.03
C VAL A 532 -6.41 5.74 22.62
N LEU A 533 -7.25 4.70 22.62
CA LEU A 533 -6.85 3.35 22.25
C LEU A 533 -6.39 3.28 20.78
N ARG A 534 -7.06 4.01 19.89
CA ARG A 534 -6.71 4.14 18.48
C ARG A 534 -5.33 4.71 18.30
N LYS A 535 -5.03 5.79 19.02
CA LYS A 535 -3.80 6.54 18.86
C LYS A 535 -2.61 5.88 19.54
N GLU A 536 -2.81 5.27 20.72
CA GLU A 536 -1.73 4.68 21.51
C GLU A 536 -1.53 3.18 21.31
N CYS A 537 -2.59 2.41 21.01
CA CYS A 537 -2.49 0.95 20.85
C CYS A 537 -2.52 0.48 19.40
N ILE A 538 -3.27 1.18 18.52
CA ILE A 538 -3.56 0.75 17.14
C ILE A 538 -2.68 1.47 16.11
N SER A 539 -2.22 2.70 16.37
CA SER A 539 -1.25 3.45 15.53
C SER A 539 -1.63 3.65 14.05
N PHE A 540 -2.89 3.37 13.66
CA PHE A 540 -3.40 3.34 12.28
C PHE A 540 -4.71 4.11 12.09
N ASP A 541 -4.84 5.26 12.76
CA ASP A 541 -6.04 6.11 12.79
C ASP A 541 -6.76 6.23 11.43
N GLN A 542 -6.00 6.36 10.33
CA GLN A 542 -6.52 6.55 8.98
C GLN A 542 -7.23 5.34 8.31
N TYR A 543 -7.27 4.15 8.93
CA TYR A 543 -7.78 2.92 8.28
C TYR A 543 -8.91 2.20 9.03
N LEU A 544 -9.34 2.71 10.19
CA LEU A 544 -10.54 2.22 10.86
C LEU A 544 -11.77 2.74 10.14
N SER A 545 -12.69 1.85 9.77
CA SER A 545 -13.97 2.26 9.18
C SER A 545 -14.94 2.71 10.28
N GLU A 546 -15.96 3.50 9.92
CA GLU A 546 -17.05 3.88 10.86
C GLU A 546 -17.75 2.64 11.46
N GLU A 547 -17.81 1.55 10.70
CA GLU A 547 -18.36 0.26 11.17
C GLU A 547 -17.46 -0.37 12.25
N ASP A 548 -16.12 -0.28 12.10
CA ASP A 548 -15.16 -0.77 13.10
C ASP A 548 -15.28 0.04 14.40
N GLU A 549 -15.48 1.36 14.31
CA GLU A 549 -15.65 2.24 15.48
C GLU A 549 -16.93 1.93 16.25
N THR A 550 -18.04 1.74 15.54
CA THR A 550 -19.34 1.42 16.15
C THR A 550 -19.28 0.09 16.92
N GLN A 551 -18.62 -0.92 16.35
CA GLN A 551 -18.43 -2.22 17.02
C GLN A 551 -17.49 -2.13 18.23
N LEU A 552 -16.41 -1.34 18.13
CA LEU A 552 -15.54 -1.04 19.27
C LEU A 552 -16.34 -0.42 20.42
N GLN A 553 -17.22 0.55 20.14
CA GLN A 553 -18.09 1.17 21.14
C GLN A 553 -19.01 0.14 21.83
N GLU A 554 -19.70 -0.70 21.05
CA GLU A 554 -20.59 -1.72 21.62
C GLU A 554 -19.86 -2.74 22.50
N GLN A 555 -18.62 -3.10 22.15
CA GLN A 555 -17.81 -4.04 22.90
C GLN A 555 -17.15 -3.43 24.13
N PHE A 556 -16.82 -2.14 24.16
CA PHE A 556 -16.32 -1.50 25.38
C PHE A 556 -17.32 -1.63 26.55
N HIS A 557 -18.61 -1.77 26.24
CA HIS A 557 -19.66 -2.04 27.22
C HIS A 557 -19.81 -3.53 27.60
N LYS A 558 -19.25 -4.47 26.82
CA LYS A 558 -19.40 -5.93 26.97
C LYS A 558 -18.10 -6.67 27.33
N SER A 559 -16.94 -6.16 26.90
CA SER A 559 -15.62 -6.80 26.99
C SER A 559 -14.92 -6.55 28.32
N ARG A 560 -14.08 -7.49 28.73
CA ARG A 560 -13.21 -7.36 29.90
C ARG A 560 -11.89 -6.72 29.47
N ILE A 561 -11.86 -5.39 29.40
CA ILE A 561 -10.65 -4.62 29.06
C ILE A 561 -9.91 -4.25 30.36
N LEU A 562 -8.61 -4.55 30.41
CA LEU A 562 -7.72 -4.07 31.46
C LEU A 562 -6.91 -2.88 30.95
N TRP A 563 -7.06 -1.73 31.62
CA TRP A 563 -6.29 -0.54 31.31
C TRP A 563 -4.99 -0.52 32.10
N LEU A 564 -3.87 -0.43 31.40
CA LEU A 564 -2.54 -0.38 31.97
C LEU A 564 -1.93 0.99 31.69
N LEU A 565 -1.98 1.86 32.69
CA LEU A 565 -1.54 3.26 32.59
C LEU A 565 -0.09 3.37 33.06
N ASP A 566 0.84 3.61 32.13
CA ASP A 566 2.28 3.69 32.40
C ASP A 566 2.73 5.15 32.58
N GLY A 567 3.63 5.42 33.53
CA GLY A 567 4.18 6.75 33.79
C GLY A 567 3.28 7.68 34.61
N TYR A 568 2.45 7.15 35.53
CA TYR A 568 1.58 7.98 36.36
C TYR A 568 2.35 9.00 37.22
N ASP A 569 3.54 8.64 37.71
CA ASP A 569 4.43 9.50 38.47
C ASP A 569 4.98 10.69 37.66
N GLU A 570 4.96 10.62 36.33
CA GLU A 570 5.40 11.69 35.43
C GLU A 570 4.32 12.78 35.25
N MET A 571 3.06 12.46 35.57
CA MET A 571 1.90 13.35 35.41
C MET A 571 1.49 14.08 36.69
N VAL A 572 1.83 13.55 37.87
CA VAL A 572 1.49 14.15 39.17
C VAL A 572 2.40 15.34 39.45
N GLY A 573 2.11 16.46 38.79
CA GLY A 573 2.88 17.71 38.85
C GLY A 573 2.45 18.75 37.80
N TYR A 574 1.70 18.35 36.77
CA TYR A 574 1.11 19.24 35.77
C TYR A 574 -0.42 19.11 35.77
N PRO A 575 -1.18 20.21 35.63
CA PRO A 575 -2.62 20.10 35.46
C PRO A 575 -2.93 19.36 34.14
N LEU A 576 -3.71 18.28 34.24
CA LEU A 576 -4.30 17.61 33.08
C LEU A 576 -5.23 18.58 32.34
N PRO A 577 -5.22 18.63 30.99
CA PRO A 577 -6.21 19.36 30.20
C PRO A 577 -7.64 18.85 30.41
#